data_AF-A0A388SJ53-F1
#
_entry.id   AF-A0A388SJ53-F1
#
_cell.length_a   1.000
_cell.length_b   1.000
_cell.length_c   1.000
_cell.angle_alpha   90.00
_cell.angle_beta   90.00
_cell.angle_gamma   90.00
#
_symmetry.space_group_name_H-M   'P 1'
#
loop_
_entity.id
_entity.type
_entity.pdbx_description
1 polymer ?
#
loop_
_entity_poly.entity_id
_entity_poly.type
_entity_poly.pdbx_seq_one_letter_code
_entity_poly.pdbx_strand_id
1 'polypeptide(L)'
;MPASPSSRPVCLRTRAILVMPVACICLALLLLAAPQARAAGFYDQPPFDSAELTRFIDDFPRFRDWTKRTTDLGDAPHPAVDANGLPGFAYSPAAAAEVERMGWKPDRFFCIMGRAAAALADIEEGDALAGPNRPADMPQVTGAETELVRRQLSSLLRAVLGE
;
A
#
# COMPACT_ATOMS: atom_id res chain seq x y z
N MET A 1 51.35 -36.84 -54.19
CA MET A 1 50.39 -35.79 -54.64
C MET A 1 48.97 -36.29 -54.33
N PRO A 2 48.00 -35.42 -53.99
CA PRO A 2 47.52 -35.20 -52.60
C PRO A 2 46.08 -35.70 -52.30
N ALA A 3 45.63 -35.46 -51.04
CA ALA A 3 44.24 -35.33 -50.54
C ALA A 3 43.40 -36.62 -50.41
N SER A 4 42.55 -36.87 -49.40
CA SER A 4 42.11 -36.20 -48.16
C SER A 4 41.37 -37.23 -47.28
N PRO A 5 41.27 -37.05 -45.95
CA PRO A 5 40.36 -37.79 -45.08
C PRO A 5 39.05 -37.00 -44.84
N SER A 6 37.92 -37.70 -44.76
CA SER A 6 36.61 -37.17 -44.32
C SER A 6 35.72 -38.38 -44.06
N SER A 7 34.92 -38.53 -43.01
CA SER A 7 34.65 -37.81 -41.77
C SER A 7 33.99 -38.86 -40.85
N ARG A 8 34.25 -38.84 -39.53
CA ARG A 8 33.44 -39.58 -38.55
C ARG A 8 32.71 -38.58 -37.66
N PRO A 9 31.37 -38.65 -37.53
CA PRO A 9 30.64 -37.71 -36.69
C PRO A 9 30.55 -38.16 -35.23
N VAL A 10 30.51 -37.14 -34.38
CA VAL A 10 29.63 -37.01 -33.21
C VAL A 10 30.04 -37.80 -31.96
N CYS A 11 30.87 -37.12 -31.17
CA CYS A 11 30.84 -37.20 -29.71
C CYS A 11 29.70 -36.33 -29.17
N LEU A 12 29.31 -36.57 -27.91
CA LEU A 12 28.29 -35.87 -27.11
C LEU A 12 26.83 -36.31 -27.31
N ARG A 13 26.50 -37.43 -26.66
CA ARG A 13 25.26 -37.51 -25.87
C ARG A 13 25.66 -37.92 -24.46
N THR A 14 24.81 -37.61 -23.48
CA THR A 14 24.89 -38.03 -22.06
C THR A 14 25.43 -37.00 -21.06
N ARG A 15 24.94 -35.75 -21.05
CA ARG A 15 24.94 -34.91 -19.83
C ARG A 15 23.66 -34.10 -19.56
N ALA A 16 22.69 -34.08 -20.47
CA ALA A 16 21.53 -33.18 -20.37
C ALA A 16 20.27 -33.77 -19.68
N ILE A 17 20.29 -35.02 -19.20
CA ILE A 17 19.05 -35.72 -18.83
C ILE A 17 18.67 -35.53 -17.33
N LEU A 18 19.58 -35.14 -16.44
CA LEU A 18 19.29 -35.06 -15.00
C LEU A 18 19.08 -33.65 -14.42
N VAL A 19 19.46 -32.59 -15.14
CA VAL A 19 19.39 -31.21 -14.63
C VAL A 19 18.00 -30.59 -14.80
N MET A 20 17.28 -31.02 -15.85
CA MET A 20 15.94 -30.53 -16.16
C MET A 20 14.88 -30.84 -15.07
N PRO A 21 14.79 -32.07 -14.51
CA PRO A 21 13.76 -32.38 -13.52
C PRO A 21 13.96 -31.63 -12.20
N VAL A 22 15.21 -31.44 -11.75
CA VAL A 22 15.51 -30.75 -10.49
C VAL A 22 15.17 -29.26 -10.57
N ALA A 23 15.51 -28.59 -11.69
CA ALA A 23 15.17 -27.20 -11.90
C ALA A 23 13.65 -26.98 -11.96
N CYS A 24 12.90 -27.88 -12.60
CA CYS A 24 11.43 -27.84 -12.62
C CYS A 24 10.82 -28.06 -11.23
N ILE A 25 11.39 -28.96 -10.43
CA ILE A 25 10.94 -29.21 -9.04
C ILE A 25 11.21 -27.98 -8.16
N CYS A 26 12.39 -27.35 -8.27
CA CYS A 26 12.69 -26.11 -7.52
C CYS A 26 11.76 -24.96 -7.91
N LEU A 27 11.47 -24.79 -9.21
CA LEU A 27 10.53 -23.78 -9.68
C LEU A 27 9.11 -24.04 -9.20
N ALA A 28 8.65 -25.30 -9.22
CA ALA A 28 7.34 -25.69 -8.71
C ALA A 28 7.23 -25.46 -7.19
N LEU A 29 8.29 -25.73 -6.41
CA LEU A 29 8.33 -25.47 -4.98
C LEU A 29 8.33 -23.97 -4.66
N LEU A 30 9.02 -23.14 -5.45
CA LEU A 30 8.98 -21.67 -5.32
C LEU A 30 7.59 -21.12 -5.66
N LEU A 31 6.91 -21.68 -6.66
CA LEU A 31 5.55 -21.30 -7.03
C LEU A 31 4.50 -21.77 -5.99
N LEU A 32 4.69 -22.93 -5.36
CA LEU A 32 3.84 -23.39 -4.25
C LEU A 32 4.08 -22.61 -2.95
N ALA A 33 5.30 -22.11 -2.73
CA ALA A 33 5.65 -21.28 -1.58
C ALA A 33 5.29 -19.81 -1.76
N ALA A 34 4.83 -19.40 -2.95
CA ALA A 34 4.31 -18.07 -3.16
C ALA A 34 3.05 -17.90 -2.28
N PRO A 35 3.00 -16.92 -1.37
CA PRO A 35 1.76 -16.61 -0.69
C PRO A 35 0.71 -16.37 -1.77
N GLN A 36 -0.44 -17.05 -1.65
CA GLN A 36 -1.57 -16.78 -2.52
C GLN A 36 -1.78 -15.27 -2.53
N ALA A 37 -1.76 -14.66 -3.71
CA ALA A 37 -2.00 -13.23 -3.87
C ALA A 37 -3.43 -12.96 -3.39
N ARG A 38 -3.58 -12.76 -2.07
CA ARG A 38 -4.77 -12.23 -1.45
C ARG A 38 -5.01 -10.90 -2.15
N ALA A 39 -6.25 -10.61 -2.52
CA ALA A 39 -6.56 -9.32 -3.15
C ALA A 39 -6.02 -8.21 -2.23
N ALA A 40 -4.96 -7.54 -2.69
CA ALA A 40 -4.34 -6.45 -1.96
C ALA A 40 -5.33 -5.29 -1.97
N GLY A 41 -5.98 -5.04 -0.83
CA GLY A 41 -6.85 -3.88 -0.67
C GLY A 41 -6.05 -2.58 -0.71
N PHE A 42 -6.72 -1.44 -0.82
CA PHE A 42 -6.07 -0.13 -0.85
C PHE A 42 -5.09 0.09 0.32
N TYR A 43 -5.43 -0.41 1.51
CA TYR A 43 -4.60 -0.33 2.71
C TYR A 43 -3.57 -1.44 2.84
N ASP A 44 -3.38 -2.32 1.86
CA ASP A 44 -2.28 -3.29 1.84
C ASP A 44 -0.95 -2.60 1.48
N GLN A 45 -0.55 -1.68 2.35
CA GLN A 45 0.62 -0.83 2.26
C GLN A 45 1.41 -0.93 3.58
N PRO A 46 2.73 -0.65 3.57
CA PRO A 46 3.53 -0.63 4.78
C PRO A 46 2.95 0.31 5.85
N PRO A 47 3.05 -0.02 7.14
CA PRO A 47 2.75 0.93 8.21
C PRO A 47 3.52 2.23 8.02
N PHE A 48 2.92 3.37 8.36
CA PHE A 48 3.68 4.64 8.37
C PHE A 48 4.59 4.71 9.59
N ASP A 49 5.71 5.40 9.45
CA ASP A 49 6.61 5.69 10.55
C ASP A 49 6.43 7.11 11.11
N SER A 50 7.23 7.46 12.11
CA SER A 50 7.18 8.78 12.75
C SER A 50 7.53 9.93 11.79
N ALA A 51 8.43 9.71 10.83
CA ALA A 51 8.85 10.75 9.90
C ALA A 51 7.76 11.00 8.85
N GLU A 52 7.14 9.93 8.33
CA GLU A 52 6.00 10.03 7.42
C GLU A 52 4.78 10.68 8.08
N LEU A 53 4.45 10.31 9.33
CA LEU A 53 3.35 10.94 10.05
C LEU A 53 3.62 12.43 10.30
N THR A 54 4.84 12.79 10.70
CA THR A 54 5.24 14.19 10.89
C THR A 54 5.10 14.98 9.59
N ARG A 55 5.65 14.47 8.49
CA ARG A 55 5.53 15.11 7.18
C ARG A 55 4.06 15.26 6.75
N PHE A 56 3.23 14.24 6.97
CA PHE A 56 1.81 14.30 6.68
C PHE A 56 1.13 15.42 7.47
N ILE A 57 1.39 15.52 8.78
CA ILE A 57 0.85 16.58 9.65
C ILE A 57 1.27 17.96 9.16
N ASP A 58 2.52 18.14 8.75
CA ASP A 58 3.04 19.43 8.27
C ASP A 58 2.42 19.84 6.92
N ASP A 59 2.18 18.88 6.03
CA ASP A 59 1.66 19.13 4.68
C ASP A 59 0.12 19.18 4.62
N PHE A 60 -0.59 18.51 5.52
CA PHE A 60 -2.06 18.40 5.50
C PHE A 60 -2.80 19.75 5.47
N PRO A 61 -2.40 20.80 6.22
CA PRO A 61 -3.07 22.10 6.18
C PRO A 61 -3.15 22.69 4.77
N ARG A 62 -2.10 22.51 3.95
CA ARG A 62 -2.08 22.98 2.56
C ARG A 62 -3.11 22.26 1.70
N PHE A 63 -3.23 20.94 1.87
CA PHE A 63 -4.23 20.14 1.16
C PHE A 63 -5.65 20.53 1.58
N ARG A 64 -5.89 20.69 2.88
CA ARG A 64 -7.17 21.17 3.42
C ARG A 64 -7.55 22.56 2.90
N ASP A 65 -6.59 23.48 2.83
CA ASP A 65 -6.87 24.82 2.33
C ASP A 65 -7.15 24.81 0.82
N TRP A 66 -6.54 23.88 0.08
CA TRP A 66 -6.89 23.62 -1.31
C TRP A 66 -8.32 23.07 -1.45
N THR A 67 -8.73 22.07 -0.65
CA THR A 67 -10.10 21.51 -0.75
C THR A 67 -11.17 22.57 -0.47
N LYS A 68 -10.94 23.48 0.49
CA LYS A 68 -11.85 24.61 0.79
C LYS A 68 -12.06 25.57 -0.40
N ARG A 69 -11.07 25.73 -1.27
CA ARG A 69 -11.11 26.64 -2.42
C ARG A 69 -11.61 25.99 -3.71
N THR A 70 -11.79 24.67 -3.68
CA THR A 70 -11.84 23.85 -4.90
C THR A 70 -12.97 22.82 -4.81
N THR A 71 -14.09 23.22 -4.19
CA THR A 71 -15.24 22.35 -3.89
C THR A 71 -16.02 21.89 -5.13
N ASP A 72 -15.76 22.50 -6.28
CA ASP A 72 -16.38 22.21 -7.58
C ASP A 72 -15.58 21.23 -8.45
N LEU A 73 -14.32 20.91 -8.12
CA LEU A 73 -13.47 20.02 -8.94
C LEU A 73 -13.63 18.51 -8.65
N GLY A 74 -14.73 18.13 -8.01
CA GLY A 74 -15.11 16.74 -7.76
C GLY A 74 -15.32 16.43 -6.29
N ASP A 75 -15.66 15.16 -6.02
CA ASP A 75 -16.01 14.72 -4.67
C ASP A 75 -14.81 14.85 -3.72
N ALA A 76 -15.10 15.31 -2.50
CA ALA A 76 -14.12 15.38 -1.43
C ALA A 76 -13.60 13.98 -1.11
N PRO A 77 -12.30 13.81 -0.83
CA PRO A 77 -11.77 12.50 -0.47
C PRO A 77 -12.45 11.91 0.76
N HIS A 78 -12.84 10.64 0.71
CA HIS A 78 -13.59 9.98 1.79
C HIS A 78 -13.29 8.47 1.90
N PRO A 79 -13.44 7.88 3.10
CA PRO A 79 -13.42 6.42 3.27
C PRO A 79 -14.48 5.75 2.39
N ALA A 80 -14.16 4.57 1.85
CA ALA A 80 -15.06 3.82 0.99
C ALA A 80 -14.89 2.31 1.21
N VAL A 81 -15.83 1.52 0.72
CA VAL A 81 -15.70 0.06 0.63
C VAL A 81 -15.49 -0.31 -0.83
N ASP A 82 -14.45 -1.10 -1.13
CA ASP A 82 -14.15 -1.54 -2.48
C ASP A 82 -15.09 -2.66 -2.96
N ALA A 83 -14.95 -3.07 -4.22
CA ALA A 83 -15.77 -4.13 -4.82
C ALA A 83 -15.62 -5.51 -4.14
N ASN A 84 -14.55 -5.71 -3.36
CA ASN A 84 -14.29 -6.93 -2.62
C ASN A 84 -14.77 -6.84 -1.16
N GLY A 85 -15.40 -5.73 -0.76
CA GLY A 85 -15.83 -5.51 0.62
C GLY A 85 -14.69 -5.07 1.55
N LEU A 86 -13.54 -4.68 1.00
CA LEU A 86 -12.38 -4.23 1.78
C LEU A 86 -12.42 -2.70 1.96
N PRO A 87 -11.86 -2.17 3.07
CA PRO A 87 -11.74 -0.74 3.26
C PRO A 87 -10.86 -0.13 2.17
N GLY A 88 -11.30 1.02 1.66
CA GLY A 88 -10.64 1.81 0.63
C GLY A 88 -10.73 3.30 0.93
N PHE A 89 -10.30 4.10 -0.04
CA PHE A 89 -10.39 5.55 0.03
C PHE A 89 -10.68 6.11 -1.36
N ALA A 90 -11.78 6.84 -1.50
CA ALA A 90 -12.18 7.45 -2.76
C ALA A 90 -11.63 8.88 -2.82
N TYR A 91 -11.07 9.26 -3.96
CA TYR A 91 -10.58 10.63 -4.23
C TYR A 91 -10.65 10.93 -5.72
N SER A 92 -10.85 12.22 -6.05
CA SER A 92 -10.93 12.67 -7.44
C SER A 92 -9.54 12.77 -8.09
N PRO A 93 -9.46 12.78 -9.44
CA PRO A 93 -8.20 13.07 -10.14
C PRO A 93 -7.59 14.43 -9.77
N ALA A 94 -8.42 15.44 -9.48
CA ALA A 94 -7.96 16.75 -9.03
C ALA A 94 -7.26 16.68 -7.66
N ALA A 95 -7.83 15.90 -6.72
CA ALA A 95 -7.22 15.67 -5.43
C ALA A 95 -5.89 14.91 -5.56
N ALA A 96 -5.83 13.91 -6.44
CA ALA A 96 -4.59 13.19 -6.72
C ALA A 96 -3.50 14.15 -7.27
N ALA A 97 -3.86 15.00 -8.23
CA ALA A 97 -2.93 15.96 -8.83
C ALA A 97 -2.40 17.00 -7.82
N GLU A 98 -3.22 17.48 -6.89
CA GLU A 98 -2.75 18.40 -5.84
C GLU A 98 -1.75 17.70 -4.89
N VAL A 99 -2.06 16.46 -4.49
CA VAL A 99 -1.18 15.66 -3.63
C VAL A 99 0.16 15.38 -4.33
N GLU A 100 0.15 15.08 -5.63
CA GLU A 100 1.37 14.96 -6.45
C GLU A 100 2.16 16.26 -6.50
N ARG A 101 1.49 17.41 -6.66
CA ARG A 101 2.13 18.73 -6.64
C ARG A 101 2.76 19.07 -5.28
N MET A 102 2.26 18.47 -4.20
CA MET A 102 2.85 18.53 -2.86
C MET A 102 4.01 17.54 -2.67
N GLY A 103 4.36 16.76 -3.70
CA GLY A 103 5.47 15.81 -3.68
C GLY A 103 5.11 14.48 -3.01
N TRP A 104 3.84 14.11 -2.96
CA TRP A 104 3.37 12.85 -2.41
C TRP A 104 2.95 11.88 -3.53
N LYS A 105 3.01 10.58 -3.26
CA LYS A 105 2.21 9.61 -4.02
C LYS A 105 0.76 9.66 -3.49
N PRO A 106 -0.26 9.85 -4.34
CA PRO A 106 -1.66 9.95 -3.90
C PRO A 106 -2.09 8.82 -2.98
N ASP A 107 -1.90 7.58 -3.40
CA ASP A 107 -2.30 6.39 -2.65
C ASP A 107 -1.64 6.33 -1.26
N ARG A 108 -0.40 6.83 -1.13
CA ARG A 108 0.31 6.86 0.15
C ARG A 108 -0.25 7.93 1.08
N PHE A 109 -0.49 9.13 0.55
CA PHE A 109 -1.05 10.24 1.32
C PHE A 109 -2.44 9.91 1.86
N PHE A 110 -3.32 9.37 1.01
CA PHE A 110 -4.67 8.97 1.41
C PHE A 110 -4.68 7.72 2.30
N CYS A 111 -3.72 6.80 2.14
CA CYS A 111 -3.53 5.70 3.08
C CYS A 111 -3.16 6.19 4.48
N ILE A 112 -2.21 7.13 4.60
CA ILE A 112 -1.84 7.73 5.89
C ILE A 112 -3.04 8.48 6.48
N MET A 113 -3.78 9.24 5.67
CA MET A 113 -4.98 9.94 6.11
C MET A 113 -6.02 8.98 6.70
N GLY A 114 -6.37 7.92 5.97
CA GLY A 114 -7.33 6.92 6.42
C GLY A 114 -6.88 6.17 7.67
N ARG A 115 -5.61 5.76 7.73
CA ARG A 115 -5.06 5.07 8.92
C ARG A 115 -4.91 6.00 10.13
N ALA A 116 -4.56 7.27 9.94
CA ALA A 116 -4.47 8.24 11.04
C ALA A 116 -5.86 8.55 11.61
N ALA A 117 -6.88 8.69 10.74
CA ALA A 117 -8.27 8.84 11.18
C ALA A 117 -8.76 7.59 11.92
N ALA A 118 -8.45 6.39 11.41
CA ALA A 118 -8.81 5.16 12.07
C ALA A 118 -8.12 4.97 13.44
N ALA A 119 -6.83 5.33 13.53
CA ALA A 119 -6.10 5.34 14.79
C ALA A 119 -6.69 6.32 15.81
N LEU A 120 -7.12 7.51 15.36
CA LEU A 120 -7.79 8.49 16.21
C LEU A 120 -9.09 7.91 16.78
N ALA A 121 -9.92 7.31 15.92
CA ALA A 121 -11.15 6.66 16.36
C ALA A 121 -10.88 5.49 17.32
N ASP A 122 -9.85 4.67 17.10
CA ASP A 122 -9.44 3.64 18.06
C ASP A 122 -8.99 4.22 19.41
N ILE A 123 -8.36 5.41 19.42
CA ILE A 123 -7.95 6.10 20.65
C ILE A 123 -9.17 6.63 21.43
N GLU A 124 -10.18 7.11 20.72
CA GLU A 124 -11.39 7.73 21.29
C GLU A 124 -12.40 6.69 21.77
N GLU A 125 -12.69 5.69 20.95
CA GLU A 125 -13.76 4.71 21.16
C GLU A 125 -13.26 3.38 21.73
N GLY A 126 -11.96 3.08 21.63
CA GLY A 126 -11.34 1.89 22.19
C GLY A 126 -12.03 0.59 21.76
N ASP A 127 -12.44 -0.21 22.76
CA ASP A 127 -13.09 -1.51 22.55
C ASP A 127 -14.44 -1.42 21.81
N ALA A 128 -15.06 -0.23 21.75
CA ALA A 128 -16.32 -0.05 21.04
C ALA A 128 -16.18 -0.28 19.52
N LEU A 129 -14.98 -0.06 18.95
CA LEU A 129 -14.66 -0.31 17.54
C LEU A 129 -14.02 -1.68 17.30
N ALA A 130 -14.03 -2.58 18.29
CA ALA A 130 -13.45 -3.91 18.15
C ALA A 130 -14.37 -4.87 17.36
N GLY A 131 -13.74 -5.72 16.55
CA GLY A 131 -14.40 -6.84 15.86
C GLY A 131 -15.58 -6.39 14.97
N PRO A 132 -16.80 -6.93 15.18
CA PRO A 132 -17.94 -6.70 14.29
C PRO A 132 -18.52 -5.28 14.35
N ASN A 133 -18.16 -4.49 15.36
CA ASN A 133 -18.63 -3.11 15.50
C ASN A 133 -17.84 -2.12 14.65
N ARG A 134 -16.73 -2.56 14.06
CA ARG A 134 -15.90 -1.72 13.21
C ARG A 134 -16.59 -1.45 11.87
N PRO A 135 -16.70 -0.19 11.43
CA PRO A 135 -17.21 0.12 10.09
C PRO A 135 -16.40 -0.58 8.99
N ALA A 136 -17.09 -1.01 7.93
CA ALA A 136 -16.47 -1.78 6.84
C ALA A 136 -15.46 -0.98 6.00
N ASP A 137 -15.61 0.35 5.96
CA ASP A 137 -14.72 1.30 5.29
C ASP A 137 -13.54 1.76 6.17
N MET A 138 -13.54 1.40 7.45
CA MET A 138 -12.50 1.76 8.40
C MET A 138 -11.34 0.74 8.36
N PRO A 139 -10.12 1.16 8.02
CA PRO A 139 -8.98 0.25 8.00
C PRO A 139 -8.61 -0.26 9.40
N GLN A 140 -7.94 -1.41 9.42
CA GLN A 140 -7.20 -1.87 10.59
C GLN A 140 -5.90 -1.08 10.71
N VAL A 141 -5.52 -0.75 11.93
CA VAL A 141 -4.30 0.01 12.22
C VAL A 141 -3.45 -0.79 13.21
N THR A 142 -2.14 -0.77 13.04
CA THR A 142 -1.24 -1.47 13.97
C THR A 142 -1.10 -0.69 15.28
N GLY A 143 -0.82 -1.40 16.38
CA GLY A 143 -0.59 -0.73 17.67
C GLY A 143 0.57 0.27 17.64
N ALA A 144 1.57 0.07 16.77
CA ALA A 144 2.67 1.01 16.57
C ALA A 144 2.20 2.33 15.93
N GLU A 145 1.34 2.25 14.90
CA GLU A 145 0.73 3.41 14.24
C GLU A 145 -0.22 4.16 15.21
N THR A 146 -1.07 3.44 15.95
CA THR A 146 -1.94 4.03 16.97
C THR A 146 -1.14 4.80 18.02
N GLU A 147 -0.02 4.23 18.46
CA GLU A 147 0.86 4.85 19.45
C GLU A 147 1.63 6.06 18.87
N LEU A 148 2.00 6.06 17.59
CA LEU A 148 2.55 7.25 16.92
C LEU A 148 1.53 8.40 16.88
N VAL A 149 0.28 8.09 16.48
CA VAL A 149 -0.82 9.06 16.45
C VAL A 149 -1.11 9.59 17.85
N ARG A 150 -1.14 8.73 18.88
CA ARG A 150 -1.31 9.14 20.28
C ARG A 150 -0.25 10.16 20.72
N ARG A 151 1.02 9.92 20.38
CA ARG A 151 2.12 10.83 20.74
C ARG A 151 2.07 12.17 20.01
N GLN A 152 1.55 12.20 18.78
CA GLN A 152 1.47 13.42 17.95
C GLN A 152 0.05 14.01 17.89
N LEU A 153 -0.86 13.55 18.75
CA LEU A 153 -2.29 13.83 18.68
C LEU A 153 -2.58 15.34 18.63
N SER A 154 -1.95 16.13 19.49
CA SER A 154 -2.16 17.58 19.51
C SER A 154 -1.76 18.26 18.21
N SER A 155 -0.65 17.82 17.59
CA SER A 155 -0.19 18.37 16.31
C SER A 155 -1.11 17.94 15.16
N LEU A 156 -1.54 16.68 15.16
CA LEU A 156 -2.48 16.15 14.17
C LEU A 156 -3.82 16.89 14.24
N LEU A 157 -4.39 17.07 15.43
CA LEU A 157 -5.66 17.79 15.61
C LEU A 157 -5.55 19.25 15.17
N ARG A 158 -4.44 19.94 15.48
CA ARG A 158 -4.21 21.30 14.99
C ARG A 158 -4.16 21.34 13.46
N ALA A 159 -3.41 20.41 12.85
CA ALA A 159 -3.31 20.32 11.41
C ALA A 159 -4.65 20.05 10.73
N VAL A 160 -5.52 19.25 11.35
CA VAL A 160 -6.86 18.94 10.82
C VAL A 160 -7.84 20.11 11.02
N LEU A 161 -7.95 20.62 12.25
CA LEU A 161 -8.96 21.61 12.65
C LEU A 161 -8.64 23.03 12.18
N GLY A 162 -7.37 23.39 12.07
CA GLY A 162 -6.94 24.69 11.53
C GLY A 162 -6.82 25.81 12.55
N GLU A 163 -6.44 25.43 13.77
CA GLU A 163 -6.10 26.33 14.87
C GLU A 163 -4.70 26.95 14.70
#